data_AF-A0A059KJ78-F1
#
_entry.id   AF-A0A059KJ78-F1
#
_cell.length_a   1.000
_cell.length_b   1.000
_cell.length_c   1.000
_cell.angle_alpha   90.00
_cell.angle_beta   90.00
_cell.angle_gamma   90.00
#
_symmetry.space_group_name_H-M   'P 1'
#
loop_
_entity.id
_entity.type
_entity.pdbx_description
1 polymer ?
#
loop_
_entity_poly.entity_id
_entity_poly.type
_entity_poly.pdbx_seq_one_letter_code
_entity_poly.pdbx_strand_id
1 'polypeptide(L)'
;MSSFVAPSDESINIDALRALIGNQVCDKDSLCKLIGQRIRIARESTGLTGHLMAARIGHANGTQLSLWEMGIRMPPLWSLILLAAETGVSLDYLAGVSDEMAPDPSVAMRRSAVSQARLAIDAVARLVADASIRLSCEVSAAEHAWRHVRDDFTELVAALKRVRDQNGTLFDEHIRGGARLLAAADRISTSVANLERAATTPARLRTEIEAGASVFMAI
;
A
#
# COMPACT_ATOMS: atom_id res chain seq x y z
N MET A 1 -47.82 20.62 6.36
CA MET A 1 -46.64 20.23 7.15
C MET A 1 -47.06 19.15 8.14
N SER A 2 -47.01 17.89 7.72
CA SER A 2 -47.32 16.75 8.58
C SER A 2 -46.10 16.47 9.43
N SER A 3 -46.19 16.72 10.73
CA SER A 3 -45.15 16.38 11.70
C SER A 3 -45.00 14.86 11.75
N PHE A 4 -43.88 14.35 11.25
CA PHE A 4 -43.44 12.99 11.53
C PHE A 4 -43.03 12.94 13.01
N VAL A 5 -43.94 12.49 13.86
CA VAL A 5 -43.62 12.13 15.25
C VAL A 5 -42.86 10.81 15.16
N ALA A 6 -41.56 10.84 15.45
CA ALA A 6 -40.78 9.62 15.61
C ALA A 6 -41.41 8.80 16.75
N PRO A 7 -41.69 7.50 16.56
CA PRO A 7 -42.26 6.67 17.61
C PRO A 7 -41.26 6.58 18.77
N SER A 8 -41.61 7.18 19.90
CA SER A 8 -40.79 7.31 21.11
C SER A 8 -40.82 6.06 21.99
N ASP A 9 -40.95 4.87 21.40
CA ASP A 9 -40.92 3.61 22.14
C ASP A 9 -40.50 2.45 21.20
N GLU A 10 -39.20 2.29 20.98
CA GLU A 10 -38.62 1.06 20.41
C GLU A 10 -38.79 -0.08 21.44
N SER A 11 -40.04 -0.53 21.59
CA SER A 11 -40.35 -1.73 22.33
C SER A 11 -39.73 -2.91 21.58
N ILE A 12 -38.66 -3.45 22.16
CA ILE A 12 -37.99 -4.65 21.65
C ILE A 12 -39.04 -5.77 21.60
N ASN A 13 -39.24 -6.37 20.42
CA ASN A 13 -40.14 -7.51 20.26
C ASN A 13 -39.51 -8.76 20.91
N ILE A 14 -39.78 -8.94 22.20
CA ILE A 14 -39.21 -10.01 23.01
C ILE A 14 -39.64 -11.40 22.51
N ASP A 15 -40.86 -11.54 21.98
CA ASP A 15 -41.35 -12.83 21.48
C ASP A 15 -40.62 -13.25 20.21
N ALA A 16 -40.30 -12.30 19.32
CA ALA A 16 -39.44 -12.56 18.16
C ALA A 16 -38.01 -12.92 18.56
N LEU A 17 -37.46 -12.28 19.60
CA LEU A 17 -36.13 -12.62 20.12
C LEU A 17 -36.08 -13.99 20.79
N ARG A 18 -37.12 -14.38 21.55
CA ARG A 18 -37.24 -15.71 22.15
C ARG A 18 -37.22 -16.82 21.09
N ALA A 19 -37.89 -16.59 19.96
CA ALA A 19 -37.89 -17.54 18.85
C ALA A 19 -36.50 -17.74 18.22
N LEU A 20 -35.62 -16.73 18.28
CA LEU A 20 -34.28 -16.76 17.67
C LEU A 20 -33.17 -17.20 18.64
N ILE A 21 -33.21 -16.71 19.88
CA ILE A 21 -32.12 -16.84 20.88
C ILE A 21 -32.48 -17.88 21.98
N GLY A 22 -33.72 -18.37 21.96
CA GLY A 22 -34.25 -19.36 22.90
C GLY A 22 -34.95 -18.74 24.11
N ASN A 23 -35.61 -19.61 24.90
CA ASN A 23 -36.47 -19.24 26.03
C ASN A 23 -35.76 -18.56 27.21
N GLN A 24 -34.44 -18.48 27.16
CA GLN A 24 -33.58 -17.83 28.16
C GLN A 24 -33.61 -16.29 28.09
N VAL A 25 -34.18 -15.71 27.03
CA VAL A 25 -34.34 -14.25 26.88
C VAL A 25 -35.78 -13.86 27.22
N CYS A 26 -35.97 -13.28 28.41
CA CYS A 26 -37.29 -12.91 28.91
C CYS A 26 -37.55 -11.42 28.77
N ASP A 27 -36.49 -10.61 28.68
CA ASP A 27 -36.47 -9.16 28.70
C ASP A 27 -35.10 -8.63 28.16
N LYS A 28 -34.91 -7.32 28.19
CA LYS A 28 -33.66 -6.68 27.77
C LYS A 28 -32.48 -7.01 28.69
N ASP A 29 -32.72 -7.19 29.99
CA ASP A 29 -31.68 -7.43 30.99
C ASP A 29 -31.06 -8.82 30.84
N SER A 30 -31.90 -9.84 30.66
CA SER A 30 -31.49 -11.21 30.35
C SER A 30 -30.69 -11.29 29.04
N LEU A 31 -31.07 -10.52 28.01
CA LEU A 31 -30.28 -10.41 26.78
C LEU A 31 -28.90 -9.77 27.03
N CYS A 32 -28.83 -8.67 27.79
CA CYS A 32 -27.56 -8.04 28.15
C CYS A 32 -26.66 -9.01 28.92
N LYS A 33 -27.21 -9.80 29.85
CA LYS A 33 -26.47 -10.82 30.61
C LYS A 33 -25.93 -11.92 29.71
N LEU A 34 -26.74 -12.43 28.79
CA LEU A 34 -26.31 -13.46 27.82
C LEU A 34 -25.15 -12.96 26.96
N ILE A 35 -25.29 -11.78 26.37
CA ILE A 35 -24.25 -11.16 25.53
C ILE A 35 -22.99 -10.91 26.36
N GLY A 36 -23.13 -10.36 27.57
CA GLY A 36 -22.01 -10.11 28.47
C GLY A 36 -21.22 -11.37 28.83
N GLN A 37 -21.92 -12.45 29.15
CA GLN A 37 -21.28 -13.75 29.41
C GLN A 37 -20.50 -14.27 28.19
N ARG A 38 -21.07 -14.16 27.00
CA ARG A 38 -20.43 -14.62 25.75
C ARG A 38 -19.21 -13.77 25.39
N ILE A 39 -19.26 -12.45 25.58
CA ILE A 39 -18.10 -11.56 25.44
C ILE A 39 -16.99 -11.97 26.38
N ARG A 40 -17.34 -12.25 27.65
CA ARG A 40 -16.36 -12.67 28.66
C ARG A 40 -15.70 -13.99 28.28
N ILE A 41 -16.48 -15.00 27.88
CA ILE A 41 -15.97 -16.31 27.45
C ILE A 41 -15.05 -16.14 26.23
N ALA A 42 -15.49 -15.38 25.22
CA ALA A 42 -14.71 -15.10 24.02
C ALA A 42 -13.39 -14.41 24.37
N ARG A 43 -13.39 -13.41 25.26
CA ARG A 43 -12.16 -12.77 25.73
C ARG A 43 -11.26 -13.76 26.45
N GLU A 44 -11.79 -14.51 27.41
CA GLU A 44 -11.01 -15.47 28.22
C GLU A 44 -10.34 -16.54 27.34
N SER A 45 -10.99 -16.96 26.25
CA SER A 45 -10.42 -17.90 25.27
C SER A 45 -9.15 -17.38 24.57
N THR A 46 -8.97 -16.06 24.47
CA THR A 46 -7.77 -15.44 23.89
C THR A 46 -6.61 -15.29 24.89
N GLY A 47 -6.85 -15.50 26.19
CA GLY A 47 -5.88 -15.24 27.25
C GLY A 47 -5.62 -13.74 27.52
N LEU A 48 -6.35 -12.83 26.87
CA LEU A 48 -6.19 -11.38 27.05
C LEU A 48 -6.87 -10.90 28.33
N THR A 49 -6.21 -9.97 29.03
CA THR A 49 -6.81 -9.26 30.17
C THR A 49 -7.85 -8.25 29.67
N GLY A 50 -8.83 -7.90 30.52
CA GLY A 50 -9.88 -6.94 30.17
C GLY A 50 -9.32 -5.57 29.75
N HIS A 51 -8.25 -5.10 30.39
CA HIS A 51 -7.60 -3.85 30.00
C HIS A 51 -6.99 -3.93 28.59
N LEU A 52 -6.30 -5.02 28.28
CA LEU A 52 -5.64 -5.17 26.97
C LEU A 52 -6.68 -5.33 25.85
N MET A 53 -7.74 -6.09 26.10
CA MET A 53 -8.86 -6.21 25.17
C MET A 53 -9.53 -4.87 24.92
N ALA A 54 -9.85 -4.11 25.98
CA ALA A 54 -10.45 -2.78 25.88
C ALA A 54 -9.60 -1.81 25.03
N ALA A 55 -8.27 -1.84 25.21
CA ALA A 55 -7.35 -1.05 24.41
C ALA A 55 -7.40 -1.42 22.91
N ARG A 56 -7.46 -2.71 22.58
CA ARG A 56 -7.52 -3.18 21.18
C ARG A 56 -8.79 -2.76 20.45
N ILE A 57 -9.92 -2.69 21.16
CA ILE A 57 -11.19 -2.24 20.59
C ILE A 57 -11.38 -0.71 20.70
N GLY A 58 -10.35 0.04 21.07
CA GLY A 58 -10.33 1.51 21.04
C GLY A 58 -10.84 2.21 22.31
N HIS A 59 -10.92 1.53 23.44
CA HIS A 59 -11.27 2.14 24.73
C HIS A 59 -10.03 2.47 25.57
N ALA A 60 -10.03 3.66 26.17
CA ALA A 60 -8.94 4.13 27.04
C ALA A 60 -8.79 3.32 28.34
N ASN A 61 -9.87 2.69 28.80
CA ASN A 61 -9.94 1.98 30.08
C ASN A 61 -10.92 0.80 30.02
N GLY A 62 -10.69 -0.20 30.89
CA GLY A 62 -11.45 -1.46 30.92
C GLY A 62 -12.90 -1.34 31.42
N THR A 63 -13.33 -0.17 31.91
CA THR A 63 -14.63 0.01 32.57
C THR A 63 -15.80 -0.30 31.64
N GLN A 64 -15.78 0.15 30.38
CA GLN A 64 -16.87 -0.12 29.44
C GLN A 64 -16.97 -1.62 29.14
N LEU A 65 -15.84 -2.26 28.90
CA LEU A 65 -15.79 -3.71 28.67
C LEU A 65 -16.33 -4.49 29.87
N SER A 66 -15.93 -4.12 31.10
CA SER A 66 -16.46 -4.75 32.31
C SER A 66 -17.98 -4.57 32.46
N LEU A 67 -18.52 -3.38 32.16
CA LEU A 67 -19.97 -3.14 32.21
C LEU A 67 -20.73 -4.00 31.19
N TRP A 68 -20.13 -4.27 30.03
CA TRP A 68 -20.69 -5.17 29.04
C TRP A 68 -20.60 -6.63 29.50
N GLU A 69 -19.45 -7.08 29.99
CA GLU A 69 -19.24 -8.45 30.47
C GLU A 69 -20.16 -8.81 31.65
N MET A 70 -20.50 -7.84 32.49
CA MET A 70 -21.46 -8.02 33.59
C MET A 70 -22.92 -7.96 33.13
N GLY A 71 -23.19 -7.61 31.88
CA GLY A 71 -24.55 -7.41 31.36
C GLY A 71 -25.25 -6.16 31.92
N ILE A 72 -24.52 -5.24 32.54
CA ILE A 72 -25.09 -3.98 33.08
C ILE A 72 -25.43 -3.02 31.94
N ARG A 73 -24.69 -3.07 30.84
CA ARG A 73 -24.87 -2.20 29.68
C ARG A 73 -24.78 -3.01 28.39
N MET A 74 -25.69 -2.75 27.45
CA MET A 74 -25.61 -3.30 26.11
C MET A 74 -24.40 -2.70 25.36
N PRO A 75 -23.48 -3.52 24.83
CA PRO A 75 -22.44 -3.04 23.94
C PRO A 75 -23.07 -2.51 22.65
N PRO A 76 -22.54 -1.41 22.10
CA PRO A 76 -22.99 -0.94 20.80
C PRO A 76 -22.52 -1.90 19.69
N LEU A 77 -23.24 -1.92 18.56
CA LEU A 77 -22.98 -2.86 17.46
C LEU A 77 -21.53 -2.79 16.94
N TRP A 78 -20.95 -1.60 16.80
CA TRP A 78 -19.56 -1.45 16.35
C TRP A 78 -18.57 -2.11 17.31
N SER A 79 -18.81 -2.03 18.62
CA SER A 79 -17.96 -2.70 19.62
C SER A 79 -18.13 -4.21 19.59
N LEU A 80 -19.33 -4.73 19.33
CA LEU A 80 -19.56 -6.16 19.11
C LEU A 80 -18.81 -6.69 17.87
N ILE A 81 -18.81 -5.93 16.78
CA ILE A 81 -18.04 -6.29 15.56
C ILE A 81 -16.55 -6.34 15.85
N LEU A 82 -16.01 -5.34 16.56
CA LEU A 82 -14.60 -5.31 16.94
C LEU A 82 -14.23 -6.44 17.90
N LEU A 83 -15.09 -6.72 18.89
CA LEU A 83 -14.91 -7.85 19.81
C LEU A 83 -14.89 -9.18 19.06
N ALA A 84 -15.81 -9.40 18.12
CA ALA A 84 -15.83 -10.60 17.29
C ALA A 84 -14.53 -10.74 16.46
N ALA A 85 -14.05 -9.64 15.88
CA ALA A 85 -12.81 -9.64 15.11
C ALA A 85 -11.57 -9.94 15.97
N GLU A 86 -11.46 -9.33 17.15
CA GLU A 86 -10.31 -9.50 18.05
C GLU A 86 -10.29 -10.86 18.76
N THR A 87 -11.47 -11.40 19.10
CA THR A 87 -11.58 -12.71 19.74
C THR A 87 -11.65 -13.87 18.75
N GLY A 88 -11.80 -13.57 17.45
CA GLY A 88 -11.88 -14.58 16.40
C GLY A 88 -13.18 -15.40 16.43
N VAL A 89 -14.24 -14.90 17.07
CA VAL A 89 -15.54 -15.58 17.20
C VAL A 89 -16.57 -15.02 16.22
N SER A 90 -17.67 -15.75 16.01
CA SER A 90 -18.78 -15.26 15.18
C SER A 90 -19.56 -14.14 15.89
N LEU A 91 -20.09 -13.18 15.12
CA LEU A 91 -20.98 -12.15 15.68
C LEU A 91 -22.29 -12.78 16.17
N ASP A 92 -22.77 -13.82 15.48
CA ASP A 92 -23.96 -14.59 15.84
C ASP A 92 -23.79 -15.27 17.20
N TYR A 93 -22.57 -15.75 17.50
CA TYR A 93 -22.23 -16.20 18.85
C TYR A 93 -22.34 -15.06 19.84
N LEU A 94 -21.65 -13.94 19.65
CA LEU A 94 -21.71 -12.85 20.64
C LEU A 94 -23.12 -12.29 20.85
N ALA A 95 -23.94 -12.26 19.80
CA ALA A 95 -25.34 -11.79 19.84
C ALA A 95 -26.31 -12.81 20.47
N GLY A 96 -25.87 -14.05 20.72
CA GLY A 96 -26.71 -15.10 21.29
C GLY A 96 -27.52 -15.92 20.27
N VAL A 97 -27.38 -15.65 18.97
CA VAL A 97 -28.17 -16.30 17.90
C VAL A 97 -27.69 -17.72 17.62
N SER A 98 -26.40 -18.00 17.83
CA SER A 98 -25.81 -19.33 17.64
C SER A 98 -24.94 -19.71 18.83
N ASP A 99 -24.90 -20.99 19.21
CA ASP A 99 -23.96 -21.49 20.22
C ASP A 99 -22.57 -21.78 19.63
N GLU A 100 -22.40 -21.68 18.31
CA GLU A 100 -21.15 -21.92 17.61
C GLU A 100 -20.22 -20.69 17.70
N MET A 101 -19.19 -20.81 18.53
CA MET A 101 -18.19 -19.76 18.75
C MET A 101 -17.34 -19.47 17.50
N ALA A 102 -17.01 -20.48 16.71
CA ALA A 102 -16.22 -20.29 15.50
C ALA A 102 -17.04 -19.58 14.40
N PRO A 103 -16.47 -18.60 13.69
CA PRO A 103 -17.02 -18.15 12.43
C PRO A 103 -17.10 -19.33 11.45
N ASP A 104 -18.10 -19.34 10.57
CA ASP A 104 -18.20 -20.34 9.49
C ASP A 104 -16.79 -20.55 8.87
N PRO A 105 -16.26 -21.79 8.88
CA PRO A 105 -14.93 -22.11 8.40
C PRO A 105 -14.68 -21.59 6.98
N SER A 106 -15.71 -21.54 6.13
CA SER A 106 -15.63 -21.02 4.77
C SER A 106 -15.39 -19.51 4.74
N VAL A 107 -15.98 -18.76 5.67
CA VAL A 107 -15.85 -17.30 5.80
C VAL A 107 -14.50 -16.94 6.41
N ALA A 108 -14.04 -17.67 7.43
CA ALA A 108 -12.72 -17.48 8.04
C ALA A 108 -11.60 -17.75 7.02
N MET A 109 -11.69 -18.88 6.29
CA MET A 109 -10.74 -19.23 5.23
C MET A 109 -10.73 -18.17 4.12
N ARG A 110 -11.92 -17.74 3.65
CA ARG A 110 -12.04 -16.69 2.62
C ARG A 110 -11.39 -15.37 3.07
N ARG A 111 -11.62 -14.93 4.31
CA ARG A 111 -11.00 -13.70 4.85
C ARG A 111 -9.49 -13.79 4.92
N SER A 112 -8.97 -14.92 5.40
CA SER A 112 -7.51 -15.16 5.47
C SER A 112 -6.87 -15.16 4.09
N ALA A 113 -7.48 -15.86 3.12
CA ALA A 113 -7.02 -15.88 1.73
C ALA A 113 -7.00 -14.48 1.09
N VAL A 114 -8.06 -13.68 1.29
CA VAL A 114 -8.12 -12.29 0.79
C VAL A 114 -7.06 -11.41 1.44
N SER A 115 -6.84 -11.56 2.75
CA SER A 115 -5.80 -10.80 3.46
C SER A 115 -4.41 -11.14 2.94
N GLN A 116 -4.10 -12.43 2.76
CA GLN A 116 -2.82 -12.88 2.21
C GLN A 116 -2.62 -12.40 0.77
N ALA A 117 -3.65 -12.49 -0.07
CA ALA A 117 -3.59 -11.99 -1.44
C ALA A 117 -3.28 -10.48 -1.48
N ARG A 118 -3.92 -9.68 -0.63
CA ARG A 118 -3.64 -8.24 -0.52
C ARG A 118 -2.19 -7.96 -0.13
N LEU A 119 -1.67 -8.66 0.88
CA LEU A 119 -0.28 -8.49 1.31
C LEU A 119 0.71 -8.88 0.21
N ALA A 120 0.45 -9.97 -0.51
CA ALA A 120 1.29 -10.42 -1.62
C ALA A 120 1.30 -9.40 -2.77
N ILE A 121 0.14 -8.86 -3.13
CA ILE A 121 0.03 -7.83 -4.18
C ILE A 121 0.79 -6.57 -3.78
N ASP A 122 0.64 -6.09 -2.53
CA ASP A 122 1.35 -4.90 -2.06
C ASP A 122 2.87 -5.10 -2.07
N ALA A 123 3.34 -6.28 -1.67
CA ALA A 123 4.76 -6.62 -1.69
C ALA A 123 5.34 -6.62 -3.13
N VAL A 124 4.62 -7.22 -4.08
CA VAL A 124 5.03 -7.24 -5.49
C VAL A 124 5.04 -5.83 -6.09
N ALA A 125 4.00 -5.03 -5.82
CA ALA A 125 3.90 -3.67 -6.32
C ALA A 125 5.08 -2.80 -5.84
N ARG A 126 5.46 -2.90 -4.56
CA ARG A 126 6.62 -2.18 -4.01
C ARG A 126 7.93 -2.61 -4.67
N LEU A 127 8.14 -3.91 -4.85
CA LEU A 127 9.36 -4.43 -5.47
C LEU A 127 9.51 -3.93 -6.92
N VAL A 128 8.41 -3.93 -7.68
CA VAL A 128 8.40 -3.39 -9.04
C VAL A 128 8.70 -1.89 -9.03
N ALA A 129 8.03 -1.11 -8.18
CA ALA A 129 8.25 0.33 -8.08
C ALA A 129 9.71 0.65 -7.73
N ASP A 130 10.29 -0.03 -6.73
CA ASP A 130 11.68 0.16 -6.33
C ASP A 130 12.66 -0.17 -7.46
N ALA A 131 12.43 -1.27 -8.18
CA ALA A 131 13.25 -1.66 -9.32
C ALA A 131 13.16 -0.63 -10.45
N SER A 132 11.96 -0.13 -10.75
CA SER A 132 11.74 0.92 -11.75
C SER A 132 12.44 2.23 -11.38
N ILE A 133 12.39 2.64 -10.11
CA ILE A 133 13.09 3.85 -9.62
C ILE A 133 14.60 3.68 -9.77
N ARG A 134 15.17 2.54 -9.33
CA ARG A 134 16.61 2.28 -9.44
C ARG A 134 17.09 2.31 -10.88
N LEU A 135 16.41 1.60 -11.77
CA LEU A 135 16.74 1.57 -13.18
C LEU A 135 16.67 2.99 -13.79
N SER A 136 15.65 3.77 -13.43
CA SER A 136 15.51 5.15 -13.91
C SER A 136 16.67 6.03 -13.43
N CYS A 137 17.10 5.87 -12.17
CA CYS A 137 18.26 6.59 -11.63
C CYS A 137 19.57 6.19 -12.32
N GLU A 138 19.81 4.89 -12.54
CA GLU A 138 21.01 4.40 -13.22
C GLU A 138 21.09 4.87 -14.67
N VAL A 139 19.98 4.79 -15.40
CA VAL A 139 19.88 5.29 -16.78
C VAL A 139 20.15 6.79 -16.80
N SER A 140 19.50 7.57 -15.92
CA SER A 140 19.74 9.02 -15.87
C SER A 140 21.18 9.36 -15.49
N ALA A 141 21.81 8.64 -14.57
CA ALA A 141 23.22 8.88 -14.22
C ALA A 141 24.15 8.59 -15.42
N ALA A 142 23.92 7.50 -16.14
CA ALA A 142 24.67 7.15 -17.34
C ALA A 142 24.49 8.20 -18.45
N GLU A 143 23.26 8.69 -18.68
CA GLU A 143 22.97 9.77 -19.62
C GLU A 143 23.72 11.07 -19.28
N HIS A 144 23.76 11.45 -18.00
CA HIS A 144 24.50 12.64 -17.56
C HIS A 144 26.00 12.49 -17.77
N ALA A 145 26.58 11.35 -17.36
CA ALA A 145 28.00 11.07 -17.57
C ALA A 145 28.37 11.11 -19.06
N TRP A 146 27.53 10.52 -19.92
CA TRP A 146 27.74 10.53 -21.35
C TRP A 146 27.68 11.94 -21.95
N ARG A 147 26.72 12.76 -21.50
CA ARG A 147 26.60 14.16 -21.92
C ARG A 147 27.86 14.96 -21.60
N HIS A 148 28.42 14.79 -20.41
CA HIS A 148 29.69 15.43 -20.03
C HIS A 148 30.85 15.00 -20.93
N VAL A 149 31.03 13.70 -21.14
CA VAL A 149 32.09 13.18 -22.04
C VAL A 149 31.97 13.77 -23.44
N ARG A 150 30.75 13.87 -23.97
CA ARG A 150 30.49 14.47 -25.28
C ARG A 150 30.86 15.96 -25.31
N ASP A 151 30.45 16.71 -24.29
CA ASP A 151 30.66 18.16 -24.24
C ASP A 151 32.17 18.46 -24.16
N ASP A 152 32.90 17.75 -23.30
CA ASP A 152 34.37 17.82 -23.19
C ASP A 152 35.06 17.49 -24.52
N PHE A 153 34.57 16.45 -25.21
CA PHE A 153 35.13 16.05 -26.50
C PHE A 153 34.86 17.09 -27.60
N THR A 154 33.68 17.68 -27.59
CA THR A 154 33.30 18.76 -28.52
C THR A 154 34.18 19.99 -28.29
N GLU A 155 34.43 20.35 -27.03
CA GLU A 155 35.34 21.42 -26.68
C GLU A 155 36.78 21.13 -27.11
N LEU A 156 37.28 19.91 -26.90
CA LEU A 156 38.62 19.49 -27.34
C LEU A 156 38.78 19.62 -28.86
N VAL A 157 37.81 19.13 -29.63
CA VAL A 157 37.81 19.25 -31.10
C VAL A 157 37.80 20.72 -31.52
N ALA A 158 36.98 21.55 -30.88
CA ALA A 158 36.92 22.99 -31.17
C ALA A 158 38.24 23.70 -30.82
N ALA A 159 38.87 23.36 -29.69
CA ALA A 159 40.16 23.90 -29.29
C ALA A 159 41.28 23.52 -30.28
N LEU A 160 41.30 22.25 -30.73
CA LEU A 160 42.25 21.80 -31.76
C LEU A 160 42.07 22.55 -33.08
N LYS A 161 40.83 22.78 -33.52
CA LYS A 161 40.52 23.59 -34.71
C LYS A 161 41.03 25.03 -34.54
N ARG A 162 40.76 25.68 -33.40
CA ARG A 162 41.27 27.04 -33.11
C ARG A 162 42.80 27.12 -33.14
N VAL A 163 43.50 26.14 -32.56
CA VAL A 163 44.97 26.09 -32.60
C VAL A 163 45.47 25.97 -34.03
N ARG A 164 44.85 25.14 -34.86
CA ARG A 164 45.19 25.05 -36.28
C ARG A 164 44.96 26.38 -37.00
N ASP A 165 43.79 26.98 -36.82
CA ASP A 165 43.41 28.23 -37.50
C ASP A 165 44.36 29.39 -37.13
N GLN A 166 44.81 29.46 -35.88
CA GLN A 166 45.75 30.48 -35.40
C GLN A 166 47.19 30.26 -35.88
N ASN A 167 47.58 29.01 -36.16
CA ASN A 167 48.96 28.66 -36.53
C ASN A 167 49.12 28.37 -38.04
N GLY A 168 48.04 28.35 -38.82
CA GLY A 168 48.08 28.29 -40.29
C GLY A 168 48.99 27.21 -40.87
N THR A 169 49.87 27.59 -41.80
CA THR A 169 50.84 26.68 -42.47
C THR A 169 51.86 26.07 -41.51
N LEU A 170 52.18 26.72 -40.38
CA LEU A 170 53.07 26.16 -39.37
C LEU A 170 52.48 24.88 -38.74
N PHE A 171 51.16 24.85 -38.52
CA PHE A 171 50.49 23.65 -38.00
C PHE A 171 50.46 22.52 -39.04
N ASP A 172 50.12 22.85 -40.29
CA ASP A 172 49.92 21.84 -41.33
C ASP A 172 51.24 21.30 -41.92
N GLU A 173 52.30 22.12 -41.98
CA GLU A 173 53.59 21.73 -42.58
C GLU A 173 54.66 21.32 -41.56
N HIS A 174 54.67 21.92 -40.35
CA HIS A 174 55.78 21.74 -39.40
C HIS A 174 55.41 20.86 -38.21
N ILE A 175 54.13 20.69 -37.88
CA ILE A 175 53.71 19.80 -36.79
C ILE A 175 53.49 18.38 -37.32
N ARG A 176 54.52 17.54 -37.17
CA ARG A 176 54.43 16.11 -37.46
C ARG A 176 53.28 15.47 -36.67
N GLY A 177 52.33 14.89 -37.38
CA GLY A 177 51.19 14.19 -36.79
C GLY A 177 49.93 15.04 -36.59
N GLY A 178 49.94 16.35 -36.89
CA GLY A 178 48.77 17.23 -36.75
C GLY A 178 47.53 16.75 -37.51
N ALA A 179 47.70 16.34 -38.78
CA ALA A 179 46.61 15.76 -39.58
C ALA A 179 46.06 14.45 -39.00
N ARG A 180 46.92 13.62 -38.39
CA ARG A 180 46.53 12.34 -37.79
C ARG A 180 45.77 12.55 -36.46
N LEU A 181 46.13 13.59 -35.72
CA LEU A 181 45.42 14.03 -34.51
C LEU A 181 44.01 14.54 -34.85
N LEU A 182 43.87 15.39 -35.88
CA LEU A 182 42.57 15.87 -36.35
C LEU A 182 41.68 14.73 -36.84
N ALA A 183 42.22 13.81 -37.64
CA ALA A 183 41.48 12.65 -38.11
C ALA A 183 41.04 11.72 -36.96
N ALA A 184 41.84 11.61 -35.89
CA ALA A 184 41.45 10.88 -34.69
C ALA A 184 40.32 11.59 -33.93
N ALA A 185 40.40 12.92 -33.80
CA ALA A 185 39.38 13.74 -33.16
C ALA A 185 38.02 13.67 -33.90
N ASP A 186 38.02 13.77 -35.24
CA ASP A 186 36.79 13.64 -36.04
C ASP A 186 36.19 12.22 -35.98
N ARG A 187 37.02 11.17 -35.98
CA ARG A 187 36.54 9.78 -35.80
C ARG A 187 35.86 9.57 -34.44
N ILE A 188 36.42 10.14 -33.38
CA ILE A 188 35.83 10.02 -32.04
C ILE A 188 34.55 10.85 -31.97
N SER A 189 34.53 12.08 -32.50
CA SER A 189 33.31 12.90 -32.57
C SER A 189 32.16 12.19 -33.31
N THR A 190 32.46 11.54 -34.44
CA THR A 190 31.49 10.72 -35.19
C THR A 190 30.99 9.52 -34.38
N SER A 191 31.89 8.85 -33.66
CA SER A 191 31.55 7.70 -32.81
C SER A 191 30.64 8.11 -31.64
N VAL A 192 30.90 9.27 -31.04
CA VAL A 192 30.07 9.85 -29.97
C VAL A 192 28.66 10.17 -30.49
N ALA A 193 28.55 10.80 -31.66
CA ALA A 193 27.25 11.10 -32.29
C ALA A 193 26.44 9.84 -32.68
N ASN A 194 27.12 8.75 -33.05
CA ASN A 194 26.47 7.46 -33.34
C ASN A 194 25.94 6.80 -32.06
N LEU A 195 26.70 6.85 -30.96
CA LEU A 195 26.28 6.33 -29.67
C LEU A 195 25.07 7.09 -29.11
N GLU A 196 24.97 8.40 -29.35
CA GLU A 196 23.81 9.21 -28.94
C GLU A 196 22.50 8.80 -29.63
N ARG A 197 22.57 8.48 -30.93
CA ARG A 197 21.43 7.91 -31.67
C ARG A 197 21.02 6.54 -31.15
N ALA A 198 21.96 5.74 -30.64
CA ALA A 198 21.64 4.47 -30.01
C ALA A 198 21.05 4.66 -28.59
N ALA A 199 21.62 5.57 -27.81
CA ALA A 199 21.24 5.87 -26.42
C ALA A 199 19.91 6.62 -26.25
N THR A 200 19.37 7.21 -27.31
CA THR A 200 18.01 7.80 -27.32
C THR A 200 16.89 6.76 -27.45
N THR A 201 17.22 5.50 -27.78
CA THR A 201 16.27 4.39 -27.87
C THR A 201 15.68 4.02 -26.48
N PRO A 202 16.47 3.96 -25.38
CA PRO A 202 15.97 3.84 -24.01
C PRO A 202 15.01 4.95 -23.55
N ALA A 203 15.19 6.21 -23.98
CA ALA A 203 14.30 7.32 -23.61
C ALA A 203 12.89 7.17 -24.20
N ARG A 204 12.77 6.52 -25.36
CA ARG A 204 11.49 6.13 -25.98
C ARG A 204 10.79 5.02 -25.17
N LEU A 205 11.55 4.02 -24.74
CA LEU A 205 11.05 2.97 -23.85
C LEU A 205 10.60 3.54 -22.50
N ARG A 206 11.34 4.51 -21.94
CA ARG A 206 10.95 5.21 -20.71
C ARG A 206 9.62 5.95 -20.85
N THR A 207 9.43 6.68 -21.95
CA THR A 207 8.15 7.38 -22.23
C THR A 207 6.99 6.40 -22.46
N GLU A 208 7.23 5.25 -23.09
CA GLU A 208 6.22 4.19 -23.24
C GLU A 208 5.88 3.50 -21.91
N ILE A 209 6.86 3.26 -21.03
CA ILE A 209 6.67 2.71 -19.70
C ILE A 209 5.93 3.70 -18.79
N GLU A 210 6.30 4.99 -18.82
CA GLU A 210 5.61 6.06 -18.06
C GLU A 210 4.15 6.24 -18.56
N ALA A 211 3.91 6.16 -19.87
CA ALA A 211 2.57 6.15 -20.44
C ALA A 211 1.75 4.93 -20.00
N GLY A 212 2.35 3.73 -19.98
CA GLY A 212 1.72 2.51 -19.48
C GLY A 212 1.38 2.57 -17.98
N ALA A 213 2.28 3.14 -17.17
CA ALA A 213 2.06 3.32 -15.74
C ALA A 213 0.93 4.32 -15.43
N SER A 214 0.80 5.40 -16.23
CA SER A 214 -0.32 6.35 -16.12
C SER A 214 -1.68 5.71 -16.41
N VAL A 215 -1.75 4.76 -17.33
CA VAL A 215 -2.99 4.03 -17.65
C VAL A 215 -3.37 3.09 -16.51
N PHE A 216 -2.39 2.47 -15.85
CA PHE A 216 -2.63 1.55 -14.73
C PHE A 216 -3.09 2.26 -13.45
N MET A 217 -2.64 3.50 -13.21
CA MET A 217 -3.06 4.31 -12.04
C MET A 217 -4.42 5.01 -12.22
N ALA A 218 -5.00 4.96 -13.42
CA ALA A 218 -6.31 5.55 -13.74
C ALA A 218 -7.48 4.55 -13.70
N ILE A 219 -7.20 3.29 -13.35
CA ILE A 219 -8.16 2.19 -13.15
C ILE A 219 -8.33 1.94 -11.65
#